data_AF-D7CNF3-F1
#
_entry.id   AF-D7CNF3-F1
#
_cell.length_a   1.000
_cell.length_b   1.000
_cell.length_c   1.000
_cell.angle_alpha   90.00
_cell.angle_beta   90.00
_cell.angle_gamma   90.00
#
_symmetry.space_group_name_H-M   'P 1'
#
loop_
_entity.id
_entity.type
_entity.pdbx_description
1 polymer ?
#
loop_
_entity_poly.entity_id
_entity_poly.type
_entity_poly.pdbx_seq_one_letter_code
_entity_poly.pdbx_strand_id
1 'polypeptide(L)'
;MKIIYHCYGGAHSSVTAAGIHLGLLPTHRLPTGDELMRLPYFDKTDGNDFGLIRMMGVDEYGNEVYVLGKKGMGERFSRTLEGMAKIIGAEQELRVVNTMACVNWIMMIGGYLSRRMGLLSIGRPLVIYGTRKAFFHLVKMVKDCQLKARDKHFHVSLPRNKKSTDVVILGTTTAHHSILAARMLLNGIRNSDLVVDTCWDAWLESDGSPVFVGTDKDGNRVYTIGVGREMETGARALACLVQMFESDCRPILITAVRIKNETWVRTAAALSRWPGGQWLNRVVSKRIVSPQLDTIREQVESIEKALHTAKAWDPKSEFVLFDEGT
;
A
#
# COMPACT_ATOMS: atom_id res chain seq x y z
N MET A 1 8.42 -10.76 14.28
CA MET A 1 8.31 -9.84 13.10
C MET A 1 6.99 -10.09 12.39
N LYS A 2 6.43 -9.10 11.67
CA LYS A 2 5.25 -9.27 10.81
C LYS A 2 5.69 -9.40 9.34
N ILE A 3 5.25 -10.45 8.65
CA ILE A 3 5.67 -10.80 7.29
C ILE A 3 4.46 -10.78 6.36
N ILE A 4 4.45 -9.90 5.36
CA ILE A 4 3.34 -9.76 4.40
C ILE A 4 3.77 -10.31 3.05
N TYR A 5 3.16 -11.42 2.63
CA TYR A 5 3.24 -11.90 1.25
C TYR A 5 2.16 -11.25 0.39
N HIS A 6 2.54 -10.62 -0.72
CA HIS A 6 1.57 -9.97 -1.61
C HIS A 6 1.70 -10.38 -3.07
N CYS A 7 0.57 -10.37 -3.75
CA CYS A 7 0.45 -10.53 -5.20
C CYS A 7 -0.76 -9.74 -5.71
N TYR A 8 -1.11 -9.87 -6.99
CA TYR A 8 -2.27 -9.19 -7.56
C TYR A 8 -3.55 -9.50 -6.77
N GLY A 9 -3.93 -10.78 -6.69
CA GLY A 9 -5.24 -11.22 -6.18
C GLY A 9 -5.32 -11.50 -4.68
N GLY A 10 -4.19 -11.68 -4.00
CA GLY A 10 -4.17 -12.15 -2.62
C GLY A 10 -4.75 -13.57 -2.45
N ALA A 11 -4.69 -14.41 -3.49
CA ALA A 11 -5.43 -15.68 -3.57
C ALA A 11 -4.58 -16.92 -3.89
N HIS A 12 -3.45 -16.77 -4.58
CA HIS A 12 -2.74 -17.92 -5.14
C HIS A 12 -1.28 -17.92 -4.71
N SER A 13 -0.42 -17.15 -5.37
CA SER A 13 1.02 -17.14 -5.09
C SER A 13 1.37 -16.62 -3.69
N SER A 14 0.73 -15.55 -3.22
CA SER A 14 0.94 -15.03 -1.84
C SER A 14 0.42 -15.98 -0.78
N VAL A 15 -0.76 -16.56 -0.98
CA VAL A 15 -1.36 -17.55 -0.06
C VAL A 15 -0.53 -18.83 -0.01
N THR A 16 -0.05 -19.30 -1.15
CA THR A 16 0.84 -20.47 -1.22
C THR A 16 2.18 -20.18 -0.53
N ALA A 17 2.78 -19.01 -0.75
CA ALA A 17 4.01 -18.62 -0.07
C ALA A 17 3.84 -18.56 1.47
N ALA A 18 2.74 -17.96 1.95
CA ALA A 18 2.41 -17.95 3.36
C ALA A 18 2.16 -19.37 3.91
N GLY A 19 1.47 -20.23 3.16
CA GLY A 19 1.27 -21.63 3.53
C GLY A 19 2.57 -22.43 3.61
N ILE A 20 3.52 -22.20 2.70
CA ILE A 20 4.88 -22.78 2.80
C ILE A 20 5.60 -22.24 4.04
N HIS A 21 5.53 -20.93 4.29
CA HIS A 21 6.19 -20.29 5.43
C HIS A 21 5.75 -20.88 6.76
N LEU A 22 4.44 -21.12 6.90
CA LEU A 22 3.81 -21.66 8.10
C LEU A 22 3.91 -23.20 8.20
N GLY A 23 4.62 -23.87 7.29
CA GLY A 23 4.74 -25.33 7.29
C GLY A 23 3.45 -26.08 6.92
N LEU A 24 2.43 -25.38 6.41
CA LEU A 24 1.16 -25.97 5.96
C LEU A 24 1.28 -26.73 4.64
N LEU A 25 2.37 -26.49 3.88
CA LEU A 25 2.67 -27.16 2.63
C LEU A 25 4.06 -27.81 2.66
N PRO A 26 4.24 -28.95 1.99
CA PRO A 26 5.52 -29.65 1.93
C PRO A 26 6.55 -28.86 1.14
N THR A 27 7.81 -28.81 1.57
CA THR A 27 8.87 -28.09 0.83
C THR A 27 9.69 -28.97 -0.12
N HIS A 28 9.59 -30.29 -0.01
CA HIS A 28 10.41 -31.28 -0.73
C HIS A 28 9.67 -31.97 -1.89
N ARG A 29 8.37 -31.71 -2.06
CA ARG A 29 7.53 -32.25 -3.14
C ARG A 29 6.47 -31.25 -3.57
N LEU A 30 5.83 -31.50 -4.71
CA LEU A 30 4.68 -30.70 -5.12
C LEU A 30 3.46 -30.99 -4.21
N PRO A 31 2.70 -29.96 -3.82
CA PRO A 31 1.46 -30.15 -3.08
C PRO A 31 0.35 -30.67 -4.00
N THR A 32 -0.56 -31.47 -3.46
CA THR A 32 -1.78 -31.88 -4.15
C THR A 32 -2.74 -30.70 -4.31
N GLY A 33 -3.74 -30.84 -5.20
CA GLY A 33 -4.79 -29.83 -5.33
C GLY A 33 -5.53 -29.62 -4.01
N ASP A 34 -5.84 -30.70 -3.30
CA ASP A 34 -6.53 -30.64 -2.01
C ASP A 34 -5.71 -29.92 -0.93
N GLU A 35 -4.40 -30.17 -0.88
CA GLU A 35 -3.49 -29.45 0.03
C GLU A 35 -3.52 -27.94 -0.23
N LEU A 36 -3.52 -27.52 -1.50
CA LEU A 36 -3.64 -26.09 -1.85
C LEU A 36 -5.02 -25.54 -1.47
N MET A 37 -6.10 -26.24 -1.79
CA MET A 37 -7.48 -25.79 -1.54
C MET A 37 -7.83 -25.72 -0.05
N ARG A 38 -7.14 -26.49 0.80
CA ARG A 38 -7.27 -26.42 2.27
C ARG A 38 -6.69 -25.15 2.87
N LEU A 39 -5.79 -24.45 2.19
CA LEU A 39 -5.28 -23.18 2.70
C LEU A 39 -6.42 -22.16 2.89
N PRO A 40 -6.37 -21.33 3.95
CA PRO A 40 -7.49 -20.45 4.33
C PRO A 40 -8.04 -19.57 3.21
N TYR A 41 -7.16 -18.97 2.39
CA TYR A 41 -7.55 -17.99 1.38
C TYR A 41 -7.30 -18.43 -0.07
N PHE A 42 -6.90 -19.68 -0.28
CA PHE A 42 -6.50 -20.12 -1.61
C PHE A 42 -7.70 -20.18 -2.54
N ASP A 43 -7.67 -19.39 -3.62
CA ASP A 43 -8.78 -19.23 -4.56
C ASP A 43 -10.11 -18.78 -3.94
N LYS A 44 -10.08 -18.17 -2.74
CA LYS A 44 -11.28 -17.79 -1.97
C LYS A 44 -11.51 -16.28 -1.84
N THR A 45 -10.51 -15.46 -2.16
CA THR A 45 -10.65 -14.00 -2.09
C THR A 45 -11.38 -13.43 -3.32
N ASP A 46 -12.04 -12.30 -3.18
CA ASP A 46 -12.82 -11.64 -4.23
C ASP A 46 -12.35 -10.20 -4.50
N GLY A 47 -13.18 -9.38 -5.15
CA GLY A 47 -12.87 -7.98 -5.42
C GLY A 47 -12.89 -7.08 -4.18
N ASN A 48 -13.64 -7.46 -3.15
CA ASN A 48 -13.76 -6.74 -1.90
C ASN A 48 -12.59 -7.01 -0.96
N ASP A 49 -11.68 -7.94 -1.29
CA ASP A 49 -10.48 -8.24 -0.49
C ASP A 49 -9.23 -7.41 -0.89
N PHE A 50 -9.24 -6.68 -2.01
CA PHE A 50 -8.07 -5.91 -2.48
C PHE A 50 -7.60 -4.80 -1.53
N GLY A 51 -6.43 -4.94 -0.91
CA GLY A 51 -5.93 -3.97 0.07
C GLY A 51 -6.21 -4.39 1.52
N LEU A 52 -6.93 -5.48 1.77
CA LEU A 52 -7.00 -6.06 3.12
C LEU A 52 -5.73 -6.88 3.39
N ILE A 53 -5.09 -6.62 4.52
CA ILE A 53 -4.00 -7.45 5.04
C ILE A 53 -4.62 -8.51 5.95
N ARG A 54 -4.56 -9.78 5.53
CA ARG A 54 -5.22 -10.90 6.23
C ARG A 54 -4.20 -11.80 6.90
N MET A 55 -4.39 -12.06 8.19
CA MET A 55 -3.52 -12.98 8.95
C MET A 55 -3.71 -14.41 8.46
N MET A 56 -2.60 -15.11 8.25
CA MET A 56 -2.53 -16.54 7.90
C MET A 56 -2.17 -17.40 9.11
N GLY A 57 -1.29 -16.92 9.99
CA GLY A 57 -0.83 -17.67 11.17
C GLY A 57 0.46 -17.09 11.75
N VAL A 58 1.04 -17.81 12.70
CA VAL A 58 2.33 -17.49 13.33
C VAL A 58 3.30 -18.65 13.06
N ASP A 59 4.53 -18.36 12.65
CA ASP A 59 5.56 -19.37 12.39
C ASP A 59 6.21 -19.89 13.68
N GLU A 60 7.11 -20.88 13.55
CA GLU A 60 7.84 -21.49 14.67
C GLU A 60 8.77 -20.52 15.42
N TYR A 61 9.05 -19.33 14.86
CA TYR A 61 9.89 -18.28 15.44
C TYR A 61 9.07 -17.12 16.02
N GLY A 62 7.74 -17.23 16.07
CA GLY A 62 6.87 -16.17 16.56
C GLY A 62 6.66 -15.04 15.55
N ASN A 63 6.98 -15.24 14.26
CA ASN A 63 6.66 -14.27 13.22
C ASN A 63 5.20 -14.43 12.78
N GLU A 64 4.47 -13.33 12.76
CA GLU A 64 3.11 -13.29 12.23
C GLU A 64 3.16 -13.19 10.71
N VAL A 65 2.46 -14.09 10.01
CA VAL A 65 2.46 -14.19 8.55
C VAL A 65 1.10 -13.75 8.01
N TYR A 66 1.14 -12.89 7.00
CA TYR A 66 -0.01 -12.24 6.40
C TYR A 66 -0.02 -12.36 4.87
N VAL A 67 -1.20 -12.18 4.28
CA VAL A 67 -1.38 -12.07 2.82
C VAL A 67 -2.09 -10.79 2.43
N LEU A 68 -1.76 -10.29 1.23
CA LEU A 68 -2.33 -9.06 0.67
C LEU A 68 -2.52 -9.17 -0.85
N GLY A 69 -3.68 -8.73 -1.33
CA GLY A 69 -3.97 -8.54 -2.76
C GLY A 69 -3.81 -7.07 -3.14
N LYS A 70 -2.83 -6.74 -4.00
CA LYS A 70 -2.48 -5.36 -4.37
C LYS A 70 -3.11 -4.85 -5.68
N LYS A 71 -3.84 -5.70 -6.40
CA LYS A 71 -4.40 -5.38 -7.73
C LYS A 71 -3.33 -4.75 -8.64
N GLY A 72 -3.61 -3.58 -9.23
CA GLY A 72 -2.75 -2.87 -10.17
C GLY A 72 -1.63 -2.01 -9.56
N MET A 73 -1.38 -2.05 -8.24
CA MET A 73 -0.42 -1.16 -7.57
C MET A 73 1.06 -1.38 -7.94
N GLY A 74 1.37 -2.35 -8.81
CA GLY A 74 2.69 -2.55 -9.40
C GLY A 74 3.78 -2.97 -8.41
N GLU A 75 5.03 -2.98 -8.86
CA GLU A 75 6.19 -3.43 -8.08
C GLU A 75 6.60 -2.47 -6.95
N ARG A 76 6.21 -1.20 -7.07
CA ARG A 76 6.54 -0.14 -6.11
C ARG A 76 5.80 -0.27 -4.77
N PHE A 77 4.72 -1.05 -4.75
CA PHE A 77 3.87 -1.17 -3.57
C PHE A 77 4.57 -1.76 -2.34
N SER A 78 5.60 -2.59 -2.51
CA SER A 78 6.41 -3.02 -1.36
C SER A 78 7.06 -1.82 -0.66
N ARG A 79 7.59 -0.86 -1.43
CA ARG A 79 8.24 0.35 -0.90
C ARG A 79 7.24 1.29 -0.26
N THR A 80 6.00 1.32 -0.76
CA THR A 80 4.88 2.03 -0.12
C THR A 80 4.64 1.50 1.29
N LEU A 81 4.51 0.19 1.46
CA LEU A 81 4.29 -0.43 2.78
C LEU A 81 5.51 -0.29 3.69
N GLU A 82 6.72 -0.51 3.17
CA GLU A 82 7.98 -0.37 3.94
C GLU A 82 8.22 1.09 4.37
N GLY A 83 7.95 2.06 3.49
CA GLY A 83 8.05 3.47 3.81
C GLY A 83 6.99 3.93 4.81
N MET A 84 5.78 3.38 4.74
CA MET A 84 4.77 3.60 5.78
C MET A 84 5.20 3.00 7.12
N ALA A 85 5.75 1.79 7.11
CA ALA A 85 6.32 1.17 8.31
C ALA A 85 7.40 2.06 8.94
N LYS A 86 8.23 2.73 8.14
CA LYS A 86 9.21 3.70 8.63
C LYS A 86 8.57 4.93 9.30
N ILE A 87 7.48 5.48 8.74
CA ILE A 87 6.75 6.61 9.36
C ILE A 87 6.28 6.22 10.76
N ILE A 88 5.66 5.04 10.86
CA ILE A 88 5.17 4.47 12.10
C ILE A 88 6.26 3.72 12.89
N GLY A 89 7.54 3.89 12.52
CA GLY A 89 8.72 3.31 13.17
C GLY A 89 8.79 1.78 13.28
N ALA A 90 7.96 1.03 12.56
CA ALA A 90 7.94 -0.43 12.50
C ALA A 90 8.85 -1.01 11.39
N GLU A 91 9.82 -0.24 10.87
CA GLU A 91 10.66 -0.64 9.73
C GLU A 91 11.46 -1.94 9.95
N GLN A 92 11.85 -2.22 11.19
CA GLN A 92 12.58 -3.45 11.52
C GLN A 92 11.63 -4.61 11.86
N GLU A 93 10.36 -4.31 12.10
CA GLU A 93 9.33 -5.26 12.49
C GLU A 93 8.46 -5.71 11.32
N LEU A 94 8.58 -5.07 10.16
CA LEU A 94 7.85 -5.42 8.94
C LEU A 94 8.77 -6.00 7.87
N ARG A 95 8.34 -7.11 7.28
CA ARG A 95 8.92 -7.65 6.05
C ARG A 95 7.85 -7.80 4.98
N VAL A 96 8.04 -7.14 3.84
CA VAL A 96 7.12 -7.23 2.70
C VAL A 96 7.74 -8.06 1.58
N VAL A 97 7.01 -9.06 1.08
CA VAL A 97 7.49 -10.00 0.06
C VAL A 97 6.54 -10.04 -1.13
N ASN A 98 7.05 -9.62 -2.29
CA ASN A 98 6.31 -9.65 -3.54
C ASN A 98 6.45 -11.02 -4.21
N THR A 99 5.34 -11.76 -4.36
CA THR A 99 5.33 -13.07 -5.01
C THR A 99 4.98 -13.01 -6.51
N MET A 100 4.80 -11.81 -7.08
CA MET A 100 4.45 -11.63 -8.50
C MET A 100 5.46 -12.27 -9.45
N ALA A 101 6.75 -12.31 -9.10
CA ALA A 101 7.79 -12.97 -9.90
C ALA A 101 7.57 -14.48 -10.09
N CYS A 102 6.77 -15.11 -9.21
CA CYS A 102 6.42 -16.53 -9.32
C CYS A 102 5.07 -16.76 -10.04
N VAL A 103 4.33 -15.69 -10.37
CA VAL A 103 3.04 -15.80 -11.05
C VAL A 103 3.27 -16.09 -12.53
N ASN A 104 2.60 -17.12 -13.05
CA ASN A 104 2.62 -17.47 -14.47
C ASN A 104 1.24 -17.28 -15.12
N TRP A 105 1.22 -17.21 -16.45
CA TRP A 105 0.00 -16.93 -17.21
C TRP A 105 -1.12 -17.96 -17.01
N ILE A 106 -0.79 -19.23 -16.74
CA ILE A 106 -1.79 -20.27 -16.47
C ILE A 106 -2.50 -19.98 -15.14
N MET A 107 -1.74 -19.61 -14.11
CA MET A 107 -2.30 -19.15 -12.83
C MET A 107 -3.18 -17.92 -13.02
N MET A 108 -2.77 -16.95 -13.85
CA MET A 108 -3.56 -15.75 -14.13
C MET A 108 -4.90 -16.09 -14.81
N ILE A 109 -4.88 -16.91 -15.86
CA ILE A 109 -6.09 -17.34 -16.57
C ILE A 109 -7.00 -18.15 -15.64
N GLY A 110 -6.43 -19.10 -14.88
CA GLY A 110 -7.19 -19.90 -13.92
C GLY A 110 -7.85 -19.04 -12.85
N GLY A 111 -7.13 -18.04 -12.32
CA GLY A 111 -7.64 -17.12 -11.31
C GLY A 111 -8.73 -16.20 -11.85
N TYR A 112 -8.62 -15.78 -13.11
CA TYR A 112 -9.68 -15.02 -13.78
C TYR A 112 -10.93 -15.87 -13.99
N LEU A 113 -10.78 -17.10 -14.51
CA LEU A 113 -11.89 -18.03 -14.75
C LEU A 113 -12.64 -18.38 -13.46
N SER A 114 -11.91 -18.76 -12.41
CA SER A 114 -12.48 -19.14 -11.12
C SER A 114 -13.13 -17.96 -10.40
N ARG A 115 -12.37 -16.87 -10.17
CA ARG A 115 -12.82 -15.79 -9.28
C ARG A 115 -13.61 -14.68 -9.97
N ARG A 116 -13.35 -14.41 -11.25
CA ARG A 116 -14.06 -13.34 -11.99
C ARG A 116 -15.28 -13.87 -12.72
N MET A 117 -15.16 -15.04 -13.34
CA MET A 117 -16.24 -15.63 -14.15
C MET A 117 -17.01 -16.73 -13.42
N GLY A 118 -16.60 -17.12 -12.20
CA GLY A 118 -17.28 -18.16 -11.42
C GLY A 118 -17.15 -19.57 -11.99
N LEU A 119 -16.30 -19.79 -13.00
CA LEU A 119 -16.10 -21.07 -13.66
C LEU A 119 -15.14 -21.96 -12.84
N LEU A 120 -15.55 -22.33 -11.64
CA LEU A 120 -14.71 -23.04 -10.66
C LEU A 120 -14.17 -24.38 -11.19
N SER A 121 -14.97 -25.12 -11.95
CA SER A 121 -14.60 -26.42 -12.52
C SER A 121 -13.46 -26.35 -13.55
N ILE A 122 -13.25 -25.19 -14.17
CA ILE A 122 -12.17 -24.96 -15.16
C ILE A 122 -11.05 -24.14 -14.53
N GLY A 123 -11.40 -23.09 -13.79
CA GLY A 123 -10.47 -22.16 -13.20
C GLY A 123 -9.58 -22.79 -12.13
N ARG A 124 -10.16 -23.59 -11.21
CA ARG A 124 -9.40 -24.21 -10.10
C ARG A 124 -8.35 -25.20 -10.59
N PRO A 125 -8.64 -26.15 -11.51
CA PRO A 125 -7.61 -27.02 -12.06
C PRO A 125 -6.44 -26.25 -12.69
N LEU A 126 -6.73 -25.18 -13.44
CA LEU A 126 -5.69 -24.33 -14.04
C LEU A 126 -4.87 -23.58 -12.99
N VAL A 127 -5.50 -23.03 -11.96
CA VAL A 127 -4.81 -22.36 -10.84
C VAL A 127 -3.93 -23.34 -10.06
N ILE A 128 -4.43 -24.54 -9.79
CA ILE A 128 -3.67 -25.61 -9.11
C ILE A 128 -2.45 -25.98 -9.94
N TYR A 129 -2.64 -26.21 -11.24
CA TYR A 129 -1.53 -26.53 -12.16
C TYR A 129 -0.50 -25.40 -12.23
N GLY A 130 -0.96 -24.16 -12.41
CA GLY A 130 -0.10 -22.98 -12.44
C GLY A 130 0.68 -22.79 -11.12
N THR A 131 0.03 -23.04 -9.98
CA THR A 131 0.66 -22.97 -8.65
C THR A 131 1.72 -24.06 -8.48
N ARG A 132 1.42 -25.30 -8.87
CA ARG A 132 2.38 -26.41 -8.84
C ARG A 132 3.61 -26.12 -9.71
N LYS A 133 3.43 -25.51 -10.89
CA LYS A 133 4.54 -25.11 -11.76
C LYS A 133 5.47 -24.07 -11.12
N ALA A 134 4.91 -23.16 -10.33
CA ALA A 134 5.67 -22.13 -9.62
C ALA A 134 6.19 -22.57 -8.24
N PHE A 135 5.83 -23.77 -7.78
CA PHE A 135 5.91 -24.14 -6.38
C PHE A 135 7.31 -24.06 -5.79
N PHE A 136 8.31 -24.67 -6.45
CA PHE A 136 9.67 -24.66 -5.91
C PHE A 136 10.33 -23.27 -5.97
N HIS A 137 9.91 -22.38 -6.88
CA HIS A 137 10.33 -20.98 -6.85
C HIS A 137 9.76 -20.25 -5.63
N LEU A 138 8.50 -20.52 -5.28
CA LEU A 138 7.90 -20.01 -4.04
C LEU A 138 8.63 -20.56 -2.81
N VAL A 139 8.97 -21.85 -2.79
CA VAL A 139 9.76 -22.45 -1.70
C VAL A 139 11.11 -21.73 -1.54
N LYS A 140 11.83 -21.47 -2.64
CA LYS A 140 13.10 -20.73 -2.59
C LYS A 140 12.91 -19.33 -2.02
N MET A 141 11.92 -18.59 -2.54
CA MET A 141 11.60 -17.23 -2.06
C MET A 141 11.27 -17.19 -0.57
N VAL A 142 10.50 -18.18 -0.08
CA VAL A 142 10.13 -18.29 1.33
C VAL A 142 11.35 -18.59 2.20
N LYS A 143 12.20 -19.54 1.80
CA LYS A 143 13.45 -19.84 2.52
C LYS A 143 14.36 -18.61 2.62
N ASP A 144 14.54 -17.87 1.52
CA ASP A 144 15.32 -16.63 1.51
C ASP A 144 14.73 -15.56 2.45
N CYS A 145 13.40 -15.50 2.57
CA CYS A 145 12.71 -14.62 3.51
C CYS A 145 12.91 -15.05 4.97
N GLN A 146 12.76 -16.35 5.26
CA GLN A 146 12.90 -16.90 6.60
C GLN A 146 14.33 -16.73 7.14
N LEU A 147 15.35 -16.93 6.30
CA LEU A 147 16.75 -16.67 6.67
C LEU A 147 16.94 -15.21 7.12
N LYS A 148 16.46 -14.24 6.32
CA LYS A 148 16.55 -12.82 6.64
C LYS A 148 15.72 -12.42 7.87
N ALA A 149 14.66 -13.16 8.17
CA ALA A 149 13.79 -12.92 9.31
C ALA A 149 14.43 -13.34 10.64
N ARG A 150 15.24 -14.40 10.63
CA ARG A 150 15.90 -14.93 11.83
C ARG A 150 16.96 -13.97 12.39
N ASP A 151 17.66 -13.23 11.52
CA ASP A 151 18.80 -12.38 11.90
C ASP A 151 18.44 -11.12 12.72
N LYS A 152 17.16 -10.79 12.93
CA LYS A 152 16.72 -9.50 13.51
C LYS A 152 16.02 -9.58 14.87
N HIS A 153 16.47 -10.43 15.78
CA HIS A 153 15.78 -10.72 17.05
C HIS A 153 16.03 -9.77 18.24
N PHE A 154 16.57 -8.56 18.05
CA PHE A 154 16.70 -7.61 19.15
C PHE A 154 16.53 -6.16 18.68
N HIS A 155 15.36 -5.57 18.95
CA HIS A 155 15.24 -4.12 19.03
C HIS A 155 14.19 -3.71 20.07
N VAL A 156 14.59 -2.77 20.91
CA VAL A 156 13.77 -2.11 21.92
C VAL A 156 13.00 -0.98 21.25
N SER A 157 11.68 -1.01 21.35
CA SER A 157 10.79 0.05 20.89
C SER A 157 11.09 1.35 21.65
N LEU A 158 11.50 2.40 20.95
CA LEU A 158 11.70 3.71 21.57
C LEU A 158 10.34 4.33 21.94
N PRO A 159 10.19 4.94 23.11
CA PRO A 159 8.96 5.64 23.49
C PRO A 159 8.69 6.80 22.51
N ARG A 160 7.50 6.80 21.89
CA ARG A 160 7.12 7.78 20.86
C ARG A 160 6.19 8.84 21.44
N ASN A 161 6.51 10.11 21.18
CA ASN A 161 5.73 11.27 21.63
C ASN A 161 4.31 11.25 21.06
N LYS A 162 3.29 11.10 21.92
CA LYS A 162 1.86 11.00 21.55
C LYS A 162 1.17 12.36 21.30
N LYS A 163 1.87 13.49 21.38
CA LYS A 163 1.26 14.83 21.25
C LYS A 163 1.07 15.35 19.82
N SER A 164 1.60 14.65 18.82
CA SER A 164 1.65 15.10 17.42
C SER A 164 1.19 14.00 16.48
N THR A 165 0.49 14.37 15.41
CA THR A 165 -0.08 13.44 14.43
C THR A 165 0.77 13.36 13.17
N ASP A 166 0.96 12.16 12.63
CA ASP A 166 1.50 11.99 11.27
C ASP A 166 0.34 12.09 10.26
N VAL A 167 0.47 12.95 9.25
CA VAL A 167 -0.54 13.14 8.21
C VAL A 167 -0.01 12.59 6.90
N VAL A 168 -0.66 11.57 6.36
CA VAL A 168 -0.29 10.93 5.09
C VAL A 168 -1.36 11.22 4.05
N ILE A 169 -1.03 12.08 3.09
CA ILE A 169 -1.92 12.48 2.00
C ILE A 169 -1.67 11.59 0.78
N LEU A 170 -2.68 10.82 0.42
CA LEU A 170 -2.75 9.96 -0.74
C LEU A 170 -3.20 10.75 -1.97
N GLY A 171 -2.54 10.50 -3.09
CA GLY A 171 -3.05 10.91 -4.40
C GLY A 171 -2.63 9.94 -5.49
N THR A 172 -3.03 10.23 -6.73
CA THR A 172 -2.62 9.40 -7.88
C THR A 172 -1.14 9.48 -8.17
N THR A 173 -0.52 10.61 -7.82
CA THR A 173 0.92 10.86 -7.90
C THR A 173 1.40 11.40 -6.56
N THR A 174 2.66 11.13 -6.20
CA THR A 174 3.25 11.74 -5.00
C THR A 174 3.38 13.26 -5.16
N ALA A 175 3.58 13.72 -6.40
CA ALA A 175 3.64 15.13 -6.77
C ALA A 175 2.26 15.73 -7.12
N HIS A 176 2.25 16.95 -7.66
CA HIS A 176 1.08 17.67 -8.16
C HIS A 176 0.10 18.09 -7.04
N HIS A 177 -1.15 17.63 -7.11
CA HIS A 177 -2.21 18.00 -6.17
C HIS A 177 -1.93 17.50 -4.75
N SER A 178 -1.28 16.34 -4.58
CA SER A 178 -0.95 15.78 -3.27
C SER A 178 0.05 16.66 -2.51
N ILE A 179 1.16 17.05 -3.16
CA ILE A 179 2.14 18.00 -2.57
C ILE A 179 1.54 19.38 -2.41
N LEU A 180 0.70 19.82 -3.35
CA LEU A 180 0.02 21.10 -3.22
C LEU A 180 -0.89 21.13 -1.99
N ALA A 181 -1.68 20.08 -1.78
CA ALA A 181 -2.53 19.93 -0.60
C ALA A 181 -1.70 19.88 0.70
N ALA A 182 -0.61 19.13 0.72
CA ALA A 182 0.30 19.08 1.86
C ALA A 182 0.89 20.46 2.20
N ARG A 183 1.25 21.26 1.18
CA ARG A 183 1.76 22.63 1.39
C ARG A 183 0.69 23.60 1.85
N MET A 184 -0.52 23.48 1.32
CA MET A 184 -1.67 24.26 1.81
C MET A 184 -1.94 23.97 3.29
N LEU A 185 -1.82 22.71 3.70
CA LEU A 185 -1.96 22.30 5.10
C LEU A 185 -0.84 22.88 6.00
N LEU A 186 0.41 22.90 5.52
CA LEU A 186 1.56 23.38 6.30
C LEU A 186 1.63 24.91 6.43
N ASN A 187 1.40 25.64 5.33
CA ASN A 187 1.62 27.08 5.24
C ASN A 187 0.33 27.90 5.31
N GLY A 188 -0.82 27.24 5.35
CA GLY A 188 -2.13 27.85 5.16
C GLY A 188 -2.40 28.22 3.70
N ILE A 189 -3.61 28.71 3.45
CA ILE A 189 -4.11 29.04 2.13
C ILE A 189 -3.55 30.40 1.67
N ARG A 190 -2.39 30.42 0.99
CA ARG A 190 -1.88 31.62 0.32
C ARG A 190 -1.63 31.40 -1.17
N ASN A 191 -2.07 32.36 -2.00
CA ASN A 191 -1.96 32.31 -3.46
C ASN A 191 -0.51 32.25 -3.99
N SER A 192 0.49 32.60 -3.17
CA SER A 192 1.92 32.51 -3.53
C SER A 192 2.43 31.07 -3.62
N ASP A 193 1.87 30.15 -2.83
CA ASP A 193 2.38 28.78 -2.68
C ASP A 193 1.87 27.86 -3.80
N LEU A 194 0.85 28.34 -4.52
CA LEU A 194 0.26 27.74 -5.71
C LEU A 194 1.15 27.85 -6.97
N VAL A 195 2.11 28.77 -6.95
CA VAL A 195 2.99 29.10 -8.09
C VAL A 195 4.29 28.28 -8.04
N VAL A 196 4.52 27.48 -6.99
CA VAL A 196 5.83 26.87 -6.78
C VAL A 196 6.12 25.79 -7.82
N ASP A 197 7.16 26.04 -8.63
CA ASP A 197 7.64 25.19 -9.71
C ASP A 197 7.93 23.75 -9.30
N THR A 198 8.21 23.52 -8.01
CA THR A 198 8.54 22.20 -7.46
C THR A 198 7.33 21.27 -7.32
N CYS A 199 6.08 21.78 -7.28
CA CYS A 199 4.89 20.92 -7.17
C CYS A 199 4.68 20.06 -8.42
N TRP A 200 5.28 20.47 -9.54
CA TRP A 200 5.17 19.82 -10.85
C TRP A 200 6.34 18.88 -11.13
N ASP A 201 7.26 18.74 -10.18
CA ASP A 201 8.43 17.89 -10.36
C ASP A 201 8.03 16.42 -10.17
N ALA A 202 7.94 15.70 -11.29
CA ALA A 202 7.65 14.26 -11.26
C ALA A 202 8.80 13.44 -10.68
N TRP A 203 10.01 14.00 -10.53
CA TRP A 203 11.13 13.33 -9.86
C TRP A 203 10.92 13.21 -8.34
N LEU A 204 10.01 14.01 -7.76
CA LEU A 204 9.53 13.81 -6.39
C LEU A 204 8.70 12.52 -6.24
N GLU A 205 8.28 11.88 -7.34
CA GLU A 205 7.84 10.48 -7.27
C GLU A 205 9.05 9.60 -6.95
N SER A 206 9.30 9.50 -5.65
CA SER A 206 10.00 8.39 -5.03
C SER A 206 9.50 7.06 -5.62
N ASP A 207 10.35 6.06 -5.50
CA ASP A 207 10.16 4.66 -5.83
C ASP A 207 8.89 3.95 -5.30
N GLY A 208 7.90 4.67 -4.76
CA GLY A 208 6.70 4.18 -4.09
C GLY A 208 6.62 4.61 -2.63
N SER A 209 7.72 5.10 -2.05
CA SER A 209 7.81 5.47 -0.64
C SER A 209 7.09 6.80 -0.33
N PRO A 210 6.50 6.99 0.85
CA PRO A 210 6.03 8.31 1.28
C PRO A 210 7.13 9.36 1.25
N VAL A 211 6.79 10.59 0.87
CA VAL A 211 7.68 11.76 0.85
C VAL A 211 7.31 12.68 1.99
N PHE A 212 8.26 12.98 2.86
CA PHE A 212 8.09 13.98 3.91
C PHE A 212 8.08 15.39 3.30
N VAL A 213 7.04 16.17 3.59
CA VAL A 213 6.87 17.52 3.07
C VAL A 213 7.29 18.58 4.10
N GLY A 214 6.93 18.37 5.37
CA GLY A 214 7.26 19.31 6.44
C GLY A 214 6.53 19.02 7.75
N THR A 215 6.70 19.91 8.72
CA THR A 215 6.03 19.87 10.02
C THR A 215 5.27 21.16 10.24
N ASP A 216 4.00 21.06 10.66
CA ASP A 216 3.19 22.24 10.96
C ASP A 216 3.54 22.85 12.33
N LYS A 217 2.88 23.95 12.67
CA LYS A 217 3.06 24.68 13.94
C LYS A 217 2.68 23.84 15.18
N ASP A 218 1.82 22.85 15.02
CA ASP A 218 1.34 21.98 16.10
C ASP A 218 2.20 20.72 16.24
N GLY A 219 3.25 20.59 15.41
CA GLY A 219 4.20 19.49 15.42
C GLY A 219 3.78 18.29 14.57
N ASN A 220 2.67 18.39 13.82
CA ASN A 220 2.21 17.32 12.94
C ASN A 220 3.14 17.18 11.75
N ARG A 221 3.54 15.95 11.43
CA ARG A 221 4.43 15.66 10.30
C ARG A 221 3.59 15.33 9.08
N VAL A 222 3.76 16.08 8.00
CA VAL A 222 2.96 15.92 6.77
C VAL A 222 3.78 15.19 5.71
N TYR A 223 3.19 14.15 5.15
CA TYR A 223 3.74 13.27 4.13
C TYR A 223 2.78 13.18 2.93
N THR A 224 3.33 12.95 1.74
CA THR A 224 2.54 12.61 0.55
C THR A 224 2.94 11.26 0.00
N ILE A 225 2.00 10.57 -0.64
CA ILE A 225 2.28 9.30 -1.29
C ILE A 225 1.40 9.08 -2.52
N GLY A 226 2.04 8.71 -3.62
CA GLY A 226 1.40 8.32 -4.87
C GLY A 226 1.02 6.84 -4.85
N VAL A 227 -0.27 6.54 -4.80
CA VAL A 227 -0.81 5.17 -4.82
C VAL A 227 -1.39 4.77 -6.19
N GLY A 228 -1.29 5.66 -7.18
CA GLY A 228 -1.75 5.40 -8.55
C GLY A 228 -3.28 5.35 -8.66
N ARG A 229 -3.78 4.58 -9.63
CA ARG A 229 -5.23 4.46 -9.90
C ARG A 229 -5.99 3.66 -8.84
N GLU A 230 -5.29 2.87 -8.05
CA GLU A 230 -5.88 1.98 -7.05
C GLU A 230 -5.89 2.66 -5.68
N MET A 231 -6.35 3.92 -5.61
CA MET A 231 -6.27 4.74 -4.40
C MET A 231 -6.95 4.08 -3.20
N GLU A 232 -8.13 3.48 -3.41
CA GLU A 232 -8.88 2.81 -2.35
C GLU A 232 -8.15 1.57 -1.82
N THR A 233 -7.63 0.72 -2.73
CA THR A 233 -6.81 -0.44 -2.37
C THR A 233 -5.56 -0.02 -1.60
N GLY A 234 -4.89 1.05 -2.04
CA GLY A 234 -3.72 1.59 -1.36
C GLY A 234 -4.04 2.14 0.02
N ALA A 235 -5.07 2.98 0.13
CA ALA A 235 -5.54 3.55 1.39
C ALA A 235 -5.87 2.45 2.40
N ARG A 236 -6.63 1.45 1.95
CA ARG A 236 -7.03 0.32 2.79
C ARG A 236 -5.84 -0.50 3.28
N ALA A 237 -4.86 -0.76 2.43
CA ALA A 237 -3.66 -1.49 2.82
C ALA A 237 -2.81 -0.72 3.84
N LEU A 238 -2.67 0.59 3.66
CA LEU A 238 -1.95 1.44 4.63
C LEU A 238 -2.70 1.51 5.97
N ALA A 239 -4.03 1.61 5.95
CA ALA A 239 -4.84 1.59 7.15
C ALA A 239 -4.73 0.25 7.89
N CYS A 240 -4.85 -0.88 7.20
CA CYS A 240 -4.61 -2.20 7.79
C CYS A 240 -3.19 -2.30 8.36
N LEU A 241 -2.19 -1.74 7.67
CA LEU A 241 -0.81 -1.77 8.17
C LEU A 241 -0.67 -0.98 9.48
N VAL A 242 -1.26 0.20 9.59
CA VAL A 242 -1.26 0.98 10.83
C VAL A 242 -1.94 0.20 11.96
N GLN A 243 -3.11 -0.38 11.70
CA GLN A 243 -3.86 -1.18 12.69
C GLN A 243 -3.03 -2.35 13.23
N MET A 244 -2.18 -2.96 12.39
CA MET A 244 -1.30 -4.05 12.83
C MET A 244 -0.27 -3.62 13.89
N PHE A 245 0.04 -2.33 14.01
CA PHE A 245 1.06 -1.76 14.89
C PHE A 245 0.51 -0.67 15.83
N GLU A 246 -0.82 -0.59 15.99
CA GLU A 246 -1.54 0.52 16.63
C GLU A 246 -1.04 0.87 18.04
N SER A 247 -0.62 -0.13 18.82
CA SER A 247 -0.09 0.04 20.18
C SER A 247 1.16 0.92 20.28
N ASP A 248 1.94 1.02 19.20
CA ASP A 248 3.32 1.50 19.24
C ASP A 248 3.55 2.82 18.49
N CYS A 249 2.49 3.42 17.95
CA CYS A 249 2.60 4.50 16.96
C CYS A 249 2.10 5.86 17.46
N ARG A 250 2.59 6.93 16.83
CA ARG A 250 1.95 8.25 16.92
C ARG A 250 0.56 8.18 16.26
N PRO A 251 -0.40 9.02 16.68
CA PRO A 251 -1.65 9.18 15.93
C PRO A 251 -1.34 9.43 14.46
N ILE A 252 -2.09 8.81 13.55
CA ILE A 252 -1.85 8.92 12.11
C ILE A 252 -3.16 9.16 11.36
N LEU A 253 -3.15 10.19 10.51
CA LEU A 253 -4.21 10.57 9.59
C LEU A 253 -3.84 10.06 8.20
N ILE A 254 -4.64 9.14 7.65
CA ILE A 254 -4.54 8.77 6.25
C ILE A 254 -5.72 9.39 5.51
N THR A 255 -5.43 10.27 4.56
CA THR A 255 -6.44 11.00 3.79
C THR A 255 -6.12 10.96 2.30
N ALA A 256 -7.13 11.09 1.45
CA ALA A 256 -6.93 11.16 0.00
C ALA A 256 -7.37 12.51 -0.55
N VAL A 257 -6.59 13.03 -1.49
CA VAL A 257 -6.95 14.22 -2.26
C VAL A 257 -7.16 13.82 -3.71
N ARG A 258 -8.34 14.17 -4.25
CA ARG A 258 -8.73 13.84 -5.62
C ARG A 258 -8.96 15.09 -6.44
N ILE A 259 -8.67 14.96 -7.73
CA ILE A 259 -8.98 15.97 -8.75
C ILE A 259 -9.59 15.31 -9.98
N LYS A 260 -10.44 16.04 -10.69
CA LYS A 260 -10.89 15.66 -12.03
C LYS A 260 -9.69 15.52 -12.96
N ASN A 261 -9.75 14.55 -13.88
CA ASN A 261 -8.72 14.34 -14.90
C ASN A 261 -7.33 13.98 -14.37
N GLU A 262 -7.21 13.46 -13.14
CA GLU A 262 -5.95 12.98 -12.55
C GLU A 262 -5.19 11.96 -13.42
N THR A 263 -5.91 11.20 -14.27
CA THR A 263 -5.28 10.28 -15.23
C THR A 263 -4.33 11.00 -16.19
N TRP A 264 -4.68 12.22 -16.63
CA TRP A 264 -3.82 13.01 -17.52
C TRP A 264 -2.59 13.53 -16.82
N VAL A 265 -2.71 13.95 -15.56
CA VAL A 265 -1.57 14.36 -14.72
C VAL A 265 -0.57 13.21 -14.57
N ARG A 266 -1.06 11.99 -14.30
CA ARG A 266 -0.21 10.80 -14.22
C ARG A 266 0.46 10.45 -15.55
N THR A 267 -0.27 10.55 -16.67
CA THR A 267 0.31 10.30 -17.99
C THR A 267 1.41 11.32 -18.30
N ALA A 268 1.18 12.59 -17.98
CA ALA A 268 2.18 13.64 -18.14
C ALA A 268 3.41 13.39 -17.25
N ALA A 269 3.21 12.94 -16.01
CA ALA A 269 4.28 12.55 -15.09
C ALA A 269 5.09 11.36 -15.64
N ALA A 270 4.45 10.37 -16.26
CA ALA A 270 5.15 9.25 -16.87
C ALA A 270 6.02 9.68 -18.07
N LEU A 271 5.55 10.65 -18.85
CA LEU A 271 6.26 11.24 -20.00
C LEU A 271 7.42 12.15 -19.60
N SER A 272 7.49 12.57 -18.34
CA SER A 272 8.56 13.43 -17.82
C SER A 272 9.97 12.83 -17.90
N ARG A 273 10.06 11.50 -18.09
CA ARG A 273 11.32 10.75 -18.24
C ARG A 273 11.99 10.94 -19.60
N TRP A 274 11.31 11.55 -20.57
CA TRP A 274 11.85 11.82 -21.89
C TRP A 274 12.46 13.22 -21.95
N PRO A 275 13.46 13.48 -22.82
CA PRO A 275 14.00 14.83 -23.03
C PRO A 275 12.90 15.82 -23.36
N GLY A 276 12.81 16.93 -22.62
CA GLY A 276 11.74 17.93 -22.74
C GLY A 276 10.40 17.54 -22.08
N GLY A 277 10.25 16.30 -21.61
CA GLY A 277 9.05 15.79 -20.96
C GLY A 277 8.71 16.50 -19.66
N GLN A 278 9.71 17.01 -18.92
CA GLN A 278 9.47 17.78 -17.69
C GLN A 278 8.75 19.10 -17.94
N TRP A 279 9.10 19.80 -19.02
CA TRP A 279 8.39 21.01 -19.44
C TRP A 279 6.93 20.67 -19.80
N LEU A 280 6.71 19.60 -20.57
CA LEU A 280 5.38 19.15 -20.94
C LEU A 280 4.55 18.74 -19.70
N ASN A 281 5.16 18.01 -18.77
CA ASN A 281 4.53 17.63 -17.50
C ASN A 281 4.06 18.87 -16.74
N ARG A 282 4.95 19.85 -16.57
CA ARG A 282 4.63 21.10 -15.87
C ARG A 282 3.48 21.85 -16.52
N VAL A 283 3.48 21.99 -17.86
CA VAL A 283 2.41 22.70 -18.59
C VAL A 283 1.07 21.97 -18.46
N VAL A 284 1.05 20.66 -18.70
CA VAL A 284 -0.17 19.84 -18.66
C VAL A 284 -0.74 19.79 -17.25
N SER A 285 0.11 19.51 -16.26
CA SER A 285 -0.31 19.41 -14.87
C SER A 285 -0.80 20.76 -14.34
N LYS A 286 -0.14 21.88 -14.66
CA LYS A 286 -0.64 23.21 -14.30
C LYS A 286 -2.02 23.48 -14.91
N ARG A 287 -2.23 23.18 -16.19
CA ARG A 287 -3.55 23.38 -16.84
C ARG A 287 -4.66 22.52 -16.24
N ILE A 288 -4.35 21.33 -15.73
CA ILE A 288 -5.36 20.44 -15.13
C ILE A 288 -5.63 20.80 -13.67
N VAL A 289 -4.59 21.12 -12.90
CA VAL A 289 -4.69 21.35 -11.45
C VAL A 289 -5.14 22.78 -11.12
N SER A 290 -4.65 23.80 -11.84
CA SER A 290 -4.97 25.20 -11.54
C SER A 290 -6.46 25.56 -11.59
N PRO A 291 -7.32 24.95 -12.44
CA PRO A 291 -8.76 25.20 -12.38
C PRO A 291 -9.47 24.53 -11.18
N GLN A 292 -8.78 23.68 -10.42
CA GLN A 292 -9.36 22.83 -9.37
C GLN A 292 -8.85 23.18 -7.98
N LEU A 293 -8.25 24.36 -7.82
CA LEU A 293 -7.62 24.78 -6.57
C LEU A 293 -8.62 24.93 -5.44
N ASP A 294 -9.83 25.42 -5.74
CA ASP A 294 -10.88 25.54 -4.73
C ASP A 294 -11.35 24.17 -4.25
N THR A 295 -11.46 23.19 -5.15
CA THR A 295 -11.77 21.79 -4.76
C THR A 295 -10.66 21.14 -3.93
N ILE A 296 -9.39 21.45 -4.21
CA ILE A 296 -8.27 20.99 -3.38
C ILE A 296 -8.32 21.67 -2.01
N ARG A 297 -8.62 22.98 -1.98
CA ARG A 297 -8.74 23.77 -0.75
C ARG A 297 -9.84 23.24 0.16
N GLU A 298 -11.03 22.96 -0.37
CA GLU A 298 -12.15 22.37 0.38
C GLU A 298 -11.75 21.02 1.01
N GLN A 299 -11.01 20.18 0.29
CA GLN A 299 -10.48 18.93 0.83
C GLN A 299 -9.45 19.15 1.94
N VAL A 300 -8.56 20.14 1.79
CA VAL A 300 -7.58 20.51 2.83
C VAL A 300 -8.28 21.04 4.09
N GLU A 301 -9.30 21.89 3.95
CA GLU A 301 -10.09 22.37 5.09
C GLU A 301 -10.82 21.22 5.80
N SER A 302 -11.28 20.21 5.06
CA SER A 302 -11.84 18.98 5.64
C SER A 302 -10.79 18.20 6.45
N ILE A 303 -9.56 18.10 5.92
CA ILE A 303 -8.42 17.46 6.59
C ILE A 303 -8.05 18.20 7.88
N GLU A 304 -7.99 19.53 7.85
CA GLU A 304 -7.75 20.37 9.03
C GLU A 304 -8.84 20.18 10.09
N LYS A 305 -10.11 20.19 9.68
CA LYS A 305 -11.23 19.92 10.59
C LYS A 305 -11.12 18.54 11.23
N ALA A 306 -10.78 17.52 10.45
CA ALA A 306 -10.58 16.17 10.97
C ALA A 306 -9.48 16.16 12.04
N LEU A 307 -8.31 16.77 11.77
CA LEU A 307 -7.20 16.86 12.73
C LEU A 307 -7.62 17.46 14.08
N HIS A 308 -8.58 18.38 14.08
CA HIS A 308 -9.10 19.01 15.28
C HIS A 308 -10.20 18.22 16.01
N THR A 309 -10.91 17.28 15.35
CA THR A 309 -12.12 16.63 15.91
C THR A 309 -11.95 15.19 16.42
N ALA A 310 -10.81 14.54 16.16
CA ALA A 310 -10.43 13.18 16.60
C ALA A 310 -11.55 12.34 17.31
N LYS A 311 -12.34 11.58 16.53
CA LYS A 311 -13.16 10.43 16.97
C LYS A 311 -13.20 9.33 15.90
N ALA A 312 -13.36 8.09 16.38
CA ALA A 312 -13.11 6.79 15.73
C ALA A 312 -13.93 6.42 14.46
N TRP A 313 -13.33 5.46 13.73
CA TRP A 313 -13.65 4.79 12.46
C TRP A 313 -15.13 4.47 12.08
N ASP A 314 -15.50 4.72 10.81
CA ASP A 314 -16.55 4.00 10.06
C ASP A 314 -15.97 3.48 8.73
N PRO A 315 -16.04 2.16 8.44
CA PRO A 315 -15.59 1.58 7.17
C PRO A 315 -16.30 2.12 5.91
N LYS A 316 -17.32 2.98 6.06
CA LYS A 316 -18.04 3.64 4.96
C LYS A 316 -17.65 5.10 4.72
N SER A 317 -16.80 5.72 5.55
CA SER A 317 -16.43 7.15 5.43
C SER A 317 -15.03 7.36 4.83
N GLU A 318 -14.92 8.26 3.84
CA GLU A 318 -13.73 8.48 2.99
C GLU A 318 -12.51 9.17 3.69
N PHE A 319 -12.49 9.37 5.00
CA PHE A 319 -11.41 10.08 5.73
C PHE A 319 -11.12 9.42 7.10
N VAL A 320 -9.84 9.15 7.44
CA VAL A 320 -9.46 8.29 8.59
C VAL A 320 -8.69 9.04 9.69
N LEU A 321 -9.20 9.04 10.93
CA LEU A 321 -8.46 9.34 12.17
C LEU A 321 -8.81 8.32 13.28
N PHE A 322 -7.84 8.03 14.17
CA PHE A 322 -8.00 7.16 15.34
C PHE A 322 -7.61 7.90 16.64
N ASP A 323 -8.53 7.91 17.61
CA ASP A 323 -8.31 7.65 19.05
C ASP A 323 -9.67 7.32 19.71
N GLU A 324 -9.75 6.23 20.49
CA GLU A 324 -9.99 6.27 21.94
C GLU A 324 -10.05 4.85 22.50
N GLY A 325 -9.07 4.55 23.36
CA GLY A 325 -9.20 3.52 24.37
C GLY A 325 -10.25 3.92 25.42
N THR A 326 -11.17 3.00 25.67
CA THR A 326 -11.68 2.69 27.01
C THR A 326 -11.50 1.20 27.26
#